data_AF-A0A7L2D7K3-F1
#
_entry.id   AF-A0A7L2D7K3-F1
#
_cell.length_a   1.000
_cell.length_b   1.000
_cell.length_c   1.000
_cell.angle_alpha   90.00
_cell.angle_beta   90.00
_cell.angle_gamma   90.00
#
_symmetry.space_group_name_H-M   'P 1'
#
loop_
_entity.id
_entity.type
_entity.pdbx_description
1 polymer ?
#
loop_
_entity_poly.entity_id
_entity_poly.type
_entity_poly.pdbx_seq_one_letter_code
_entity_poly.pdbx_strand_id
1 'polypeptide(L)' 'FSGVLACLDGYMNIALEQTEEYVNGQLKNKYGDAFIRGNNVLYISTQKRRM' A
#
# COMPACT_ATOMS: atom_id res chain seq x y z
N PHE A 1 -1.02 -1.52 -4.23
CA PHE A 1 0.00 -0.66 -3.59
C PHE A 1 0.69 -1.48 -2.52
N SER A 2 2.02 -1.43 -2.49
CA SER A 2 2.84 -2.13 -1.51
C SER A 2 3.83 -1.15 -0.90
N GLY A 3 4.01 -1.18 0.41
CA GLY A 3 4.88 -0.24 1.12
C GLY A 3 4.94 -0.57 2.61
N VAL A 4 5.64 0.26 3.37
CA VAL A 4 5.66 0.18 4.83
C VAL A 4 4.37 0.82 5.36
N LEU A 5 3.60 0.06 6.12
CA LEU A 5 2.36 0.54 6.73
C LEU A 5 2.69 1.43 7.93
N ALA A 6 2.54 2.75 7.76
CA ALA A 6 2.82 3.73 8.82
C ALA A 6 1.64 3.86 9.79
N CYS A 7 0.41 3.99 9.27
CA CYS A 7 -0.81 4.00 10.09
C CYS A 7 -2.06 3.60 9.29
N LEU A 8 -3.12 3.23 10.02
CA LEU A 8 -4.46 2.97 9.48
C LEU A 8 -5.54 3.37 10.50
N ASP A 9 -6.77 3.53 10.03
CA ASP A 9 -7.95 3.79 10.86
C ASP A 9 -9.07 2.74 10.69
N GLY A 10 -10.17 2.91 11.44
CA GLY A 10 -11.34 2.01 11.38
C GLY A 10 -12.14 2.06 10.08
N TYR A 11 -11.88 3.03 9.19
CA TYR A 11 -12.48 3.13 7.87
C TYR A 11 -11.55 2.58 6.77
N MET A 12 -10.43 1.99 7.16
CA MET A 12 -9.38 1.48 6.27
C MET A 12 -8.70 2.56 5.44
N ASN A 13 -8.67 3.82 5.88
CA ASN A 13 -7.73 4.79 5.29
C ASN A 13 -6.31 4.40 5.70
N ILE A 14 -5.35 4.52 4.78
CA ILE A 14 -4.00 3.99 4.95
C ILE A 14 -2.97 5.07 4.63
N ALA A 15 -1.96 5.21 5.47
CA ALA A 15 -0.70 5.87 5.12
C ALA A 15 0.38 4.80 4.88
N LEU A 16 0.95 4.80 3.69
CA LEU A 16 2.06 3.95 3.30
C LEU A 16 3.30 4.80 3.03
N GLU A 17 4.45 4.36 3.54
CA GLU A 17 5.76 4.88 3.16
C GLU A 17 6.43 3.96 2.13
N GLN A 18 7.38 4.49 1.36
CA GLN A 18 8.11 3.74 0.33
C GLN A 18 7.19 2.98 -0.65
N THR A 19 6.07 3.63 -1.00
CA THR A 19 4.97 3.00 -1.74
C THR A 19 5.32 2.73 -3.19
N GLU A 20 5.09 1.50 -3.64
CA GLU A 20 5.17 1.06 -5.01
C GLU A 20 3.78 0.64 -5.54
N GLU A 21 3.49 1.00 -6.80
CA GLU A 21 2.31 0.56 -7.53
C GLU A 21 2.71 -0.48 -8.56
N TYR A 22 1.98 -1.59 -8.52
CA TYR A 22 2.09 -2.66 -9.49
C TYR A 22 0.77 -2.76 -10.25
N VAL A 23 0.85 -2.77 -11.58
CA VAL A 23 -0.29 -3.01 -12.48
C VAL A 23 0.08 -4.17 -13.38
N ASN A 24 -0.78 -5.19 -13.45
CA ASN A 24 -0.49 -6.44 -14.17
C ASN A 24 0.84 -7.10 -13.75
N GLY A 25 1.19 -7.00 -12.46
CA GLY A 25 2.41 -7.56 -11.89
C GLY A 25 3.70 -6.78 -12.20
N GLN A 26 3.63 -5.71 -13.00
CA GLN A 26 4.79 -4.87 -13.32
C GLN A 26 4.81 -3.61 -12.46
N LEU A 27 6.01 -3.23 -12.02
CA LEU A 27 6.23 -1.96 -11.32
C LEU A 27 5.89 -0.81 -12.27
N LYS A 28 4.89 -0.03 -11.89
CA LYS A 28 4.44 1.13 -12.65
C LYS A 28 5.03 2.42 -12.11
N ASN A 29 5.00 2.60 -10.78
CA ASN A 29 5.44 3.84 -10.13
C ASN A 29 5.96 3.59 -8.71
N LYS A 30 6.80 4.52 -8.24
CA LYS A 30 7.18 4.68 -6.83
C LYS A 30 6.71 6.05 -6.35
N TYR A 31 5.91 6.08 -5.29
CA TYR A 31 5.26 7.29 -4.80
C TYR A 31 5.91 7.84 -3.52
N GLY A 32 6.75 7.07 -2.83
CA GLY A 32 7.22 7.44 -1.49
C GLY A 32 6.07 7.37 -0.50
N ASP A 33 5.67 8.50 0.06
CA ASP A 33 4.57 8.57 1.01
C ASP A 33 3.23 8.69 0.27
N ALA A 34 2.28 7.81 0.59
CA ALA A 34 0.99 7.73 -0.07
C ALA A 34 -0.15 7.57 0.94
N PHE A 35 -1.23 8.33 0.72
CA PHE A 35 -2.48 8.18 1.44
C PHE A 35 -3.52 7.49 0.55
N ILE A 36 -4.05 6.35 0.99
CA ILE A 36 -5.06 5.57 0.28
C ILE A 36 -6.39 5.69 1.00
N ARG A 37 -7.45 6.06 0.27
CA ARG A 37 -8.80 6.17 0.81
C ARG A 37 -9.43 4.80 0.99
N GLY A 38 -9.97 4.53 2.18
CA GLY A 38 -10.42 3.20 2.57
C GLY A 38 -11.58 2.62 1.77
N ASN A 39 -12.44 3.46 1.19
CA ASN A 39 -13.54 3.00 0.33
C ASN A 39 -13.06 2.39 -1.00
N ASN A 40 -11.79 2.61 -1.39
CA ASN A 40 -11.17 2.01 -2.57
C ASN A 40 -10.32 0.77 -2.22
N VAL A 41 -10.24 0.40 -0.93
CA VAL A 41 -9.44 -0.72 -0.45
C VAL A 41 -10.28 -1.99 -0.51
N LEU A 42 -9.82 -2.98 -1.28
CA LEU A 42 -10.44 -4.31 -1.32
C LEU A 42 -9.91 -5.23 -0.21
N TYR A 43 -8.60 -5.24 0.02
CA TYR A 43 -7.96 -6.00 1.09
C TYR A 43 -6.61 -5.39 1.49
N ILE A 44 -6.12 -5.78 2.67
CA ILE A 44 -4.79 -5.46 3.18
C ILE A 44 -4.11 -6.79 3.56
N SER A 45 -2.85 -6.98 3.19
CA SER A 45 -2.10 -8.18 3.55
C SER A 45 -0.65 -7.86 3.88
N THR A 46 -0.06 -8.64 4.79
CA THR A 46 1.37 -8.51 5.13
C THR A 46 2.22 -9.08 3.99
N GLN A 47 3.17 -8.30 3.50
CA GLN A 47 4.18 -8.81 2.57
C GLN A 47 5.27 -9.54 3.36
N LYS A 48 5.33 -10.88 3.22
CA LYS A 48 6.42 -11.66 3.81
C LYS A 48 7.72 -11.31 3.08
N ARG A 49 8.77 -10.94 3.82
CA ARG A 49 10.14 -10.91 3.29
C ARG A 49 10.47 -12.31 2.78
N ARG A 50 10.76 -12.43 1.49
CA ARG A 50 11.48 -13.62 0.99
C ARG A 50 12.90 -13.52 1.53
N MET A 51 13.26 -14.47 2.40
CA MET A 51 14.68 -14.77 2.69
C MET A 51 15.34 -15.35 1.45
#